data_AF-A0A840ZEY5-F1
#
_entry.id   AF-A0A840ZEY5-F1
#
_cell.length_a   1.000
_cell.length_b   1.000
_cell.length_c   1.000
_cell.angle_alpha   90.00
_cell.angle_beta   90.00
_cell.angle_gamma   90.00
#
_symmetry.space_group_name_H-M   'P 1'
#
loop_
_entity.id
_entity.type
_entity.pdbx_description
1 polymer ?
#
loop_
_entity_poly.entity_id
_entity_poly.type
_entity_poly.pdbx_seq_one_letter_code
_entity_poly.pdbx_strand_id
1 'polypeptide(L)'
;MTNAAGQGQVGDERRRPPKILIRKILILGGTTEASALVARLAGRPEFDLTLSLAGRTAAPRPEPVATRIGGFGGPEGLARWIEANGIDAVIDATHPFAARISANAASACRAHSVPLLAIRRPCWARQPGDDWIEVGSVAACVPALGPASKNVFLTIGRQELSAFAAAPQHAYLVRTIEPVGDALPVPRVTELRARGPFTLEDEIRLMREAGIDLLVTKNSGGAATYPKIEAARRLGVPVVIVQPPVLPEVPSVSDAEGAAEWLAAHLAGRARVPSPLWGGVRDGGGAEGTVTLDPARPPPPTPPHKGEESASSVNVTASAAPGPSRR
;
A
#
# COMPACT_ATOMS: atom_id res chain seq x y z
N MET A 1 -42.40 20.27 70.16
CA MET A 1 -42.94 20.16 68.78
C MET A 1 -41.80 20.42 67.83
N THR A 2 -41.63 19.49 66.90
CA THR A 2 -40.36 19.07 66.28
C THR A 2 -39.95 19.97 65.11
N ASN A 3 -38.63 20.22 65.02
CA ASN A 3 -37.97 21.04 64.01
C ASN A 3 -37.80 20.27 62.68
N ALA A 4 -37.98 20.98 61.57
CA ALA A 4 -37.72 20.52 60.22
C ALA A 4 -36.23 20.63 59.87
N ALA A 5 -35.63 19.59 59.27
CA ALA A 5 -34.39 19.68 58.51
C ALA A 5 -34.16 18.41 57.67
N GLY A 6 -33.67 18.60 56.44
CA GLY A 6 -32.80 17.61 55.79
C GLY A 6 -33.36 16.86 54.59
N GLN A 7 -33.53 17.56 53.45
CA GLN A 7 -33.47 16.90 52.14
C GLN A 7 -32.05 16.38 51.91
N GLY A 8 -31.87 15.06 51.89
CA GLY A 8 -30.67 14.42 51.35
C GLY A 8 -30.90 14.04 49.89
N GLN A 9 -30.62 14.94 48.96
CA GLN A 9 -30.44 14.56 47.55
C GLN A 9 -29.14 13.75 47.45
N VAL A 10 -29.28 12.43 47.31
CA VAL A 10 -28.19 11.56 46.87
C VAL A 10 -27.93 11.93 45.41
N GLY A 11 -26.86 12.71 45.19
CA GLY A 11 -26.39 13.05 43.86
C GLY A 11 -25.99 11.78 43.13
N ASP A 12 -26.77 11.42 42.12
CA ASP A 12 -26.40 10.48 41.07
C ASP A 12 -25.19 11.07 40.33
N GLU A 13 -23.99 10.73 40.78
CA GLU A 13 -22.74 10.89 40.02
C GLU A 13 -22.87 10.04 38.75
N ARG A 14 -23.58 10.57 37.76
CA ARG A 14 -23.55 10.09 36.39
C ARG A 14 -22.10 10.07 35.95
N ARG A 15 -21.47 8.90 36.03
CA ARG A 15 -20.17 8.61 35.42
C ARG A 15 -20.18 9.23 34.04
N ARG A 16 -19.37 10.29 33.84
CA ARG A 16 -19.11 10.81 32.49
C ARG A 16 -18.73 9.60 31.64
N PRO A 17 -19.38 9.38 30.49
CA PRO A 17 -18.98 8.29 29.61
C PRO A 17 -17.48 8.48 29.31
N PRO A 18 -16.70 7.39 29.32
CA PRO A 18 -15.27 7.49 29.03
C PRO A 18 -15.09 8.24 27.71
N LYS A 19 -14.22 9.26 27.70
CA LYS A 19 -13.84 9.92 26.45
C LYS A 19 -13.27 8.84 25.53
N ILE A 20 -13.99 8.52 24.45
CA ILE A 20 -13.49 7.62 23.42
C ILE A 20 -12.31 8.35 22.76
N LEU A 21 -11.09 7.91 23.07
CA LEU A 21 -9.89 8.45 22.44
C LEU A 21 -9.84 7.87 21.02
N ILE A 22 -10.24 8.69 20.05
CA ILE A 22 -10.20 8.35 18.63
C ILE A 22 -8.73 8.20 18.21
N ARG A 23 -8.37 7.04 17.65
CA ARG A 23 -7.01 6.80 17.14
C ARG A 23 -6.91 7.04 15.66
N LYS A 24 -5.91 7.81 15.26
CA LYS A 24 -5.60 8.07 13.85
C LYS A 24 -4.71 6.98 13.30
N ILE A 25 -5.24 6.18 12.38
CA ILE A 25 -4.53 5.04 11.79
C ILE A 25 -4.25 5.33 10.32
N LEU A 26 -2.98 5.22 9.93
CA LEU A 26 -2.58 5.25 8.53
C LEU A 26 -2.46 3.82 8.00
N ILE A 27 -3.24 3.46 6.98
CA ILE A 27 -3.15 2.18 6.28
C ILE A 27 -2.44 2.42 4.95
N LEU A 28 -1.23 1.89 4.79
CA LEU A 28 -0.54 1.84 3.50
C LEU A 28 -1.11 0.66 2.70
N GLY A 29 -1.83 0.93 1.62
CA GLY A 29 -2.73 -0.05 1.01
C GLY A 29 -2.49 -0.33 -0.48
N GLY A 30 -3.55 -0.84 -1.12
CA GLY A 30 -3.53 -1.30 -2.51
C GLY A 30 -3.62 -2.82 -2.67
N THR A 31 -3.96 -3.54 -1.60
CA THR A 31 -4.13 -4.99 -1.55
C THR A 31 -5.53 -5.37 -1.08
N THR A 32 -5.91 -6.63 -1.27
CA THR A 32 -7.16 -7.18 -0.74
C THR A 32 -7.18 -7.16 0.79
N GLU A 33 -6.03 -7.32 1.44
CA GLU A 33 -5.88 -7.28 2.89
C GLU A 33 -6.11 -5.87 3.44
N ALA A 34 -5.61 -4.83 2.74
CA ALA A 34 -5.88 -3.44 3.10
C ALA A 34 -7.38 -3.12 3.03
N SER A 35 -8.04 -3.47 1.93
CA SER A 35 -9.50 -3.29 1.78
C SER A 35 -10.27 -4.09 2.84
N ALA A 36 -9.84 -5.32 3.13
CA ALA A 36 -10.45 -6.17 4.14
C ALA A 36 -10.30 -5.61 5.57
N LEU A 37 -9.19 -4.93 5.87
CA LEU A 37 -8.97 -4.23 7.13
C LEU A 37 -9.83 -2.97 7.23
N VAL A 38 -9.87 -2.15 6.17
CA VAL A 38 -10.74 -0.98 6.08
C VAL A 38 -12.19 -1.37 6.32
N ALA A 39 -12.69 -2.39 5.63
CA ALA A 39 -14.06 -2.87 5.80
C ALA A 39 -14.38 -3.34 7.23
N ARG A 40 -13.39 -3.91 7.95
CA ARG A 40 -13.55 -4.36 9.35
C ARG A 40 -13.63 -3.21 10.35
N LEU A 41 -12.93 -2.11 10.07
CA LEU A 41 -12.72 -1.01 11.01
C LEU A 41 -13.56 0.24 10.69
N ALA A 42 -14.02 0.41 9.45
CA ALA A 42 -14.82 1.55 9.06
C ALA A 42 -16.12 1.63 9.88
N GLY A 43 -16.50 2.85 10.28
CA GLY A 43 -17.68 3.11 11.10
C GLY A 43 -17.51 2.85 12.60
N ARG A 44 -16.37 2.33 13.04
CA ARG A 44 -16.05 2.20 14.46
C ARG A 44 -15.60 3.54 15.05
N PRO A 45 -16.25 4.08 16.08
CA PRO A 45 -15.99 5.44 16.60
C PRO A 45 -14.61 5.60 17.24
N GLU A 46 -13.94 4.51 17.61
CA GLU A 46 -12.60 4.52 18.18
C GLU A 46 -11.47 4.70 17.15
N PHE A 47 -11.77 4.63 15.85
CA PHE A 47 -10.77 4.73 14.77
C PHE A 47 -11.09 5.86 13.77
N ASP A 48 -10.09 6.70 13.52
CA ASP A 48 -10.03 7.63 12.39
C ASP A 48 -9.02 7.07 11.36
N LEU A 49 -9.54 6.57 10.25
CA LEU A 49 -8.77 5.80 9.26
C LEU A 49 -8.39 6.66 8.06
N THR A 50 -7.11 6.67 7.72
CA THR A 50 -6.62 7.16 6.43
C THR A 50 -6.02 6.03 5.61
N LEU A 51 -6.62 5.70 4.47
CA LEU A 51 -6.06 4.80 3.48
C LEU A 51 -5.11 5.56 2.56
N SER A 52 -3.92 5.02 2.31
CA SER A 52 -2.94 5.60 1.41
C SER A 52 -2.64 4.69 0.23
N LEU A 53 -2.87 5.20 -0.98
CA LEU A 53 -2.63 4.51 -2.24
C LEU A 53 -1.50 5.18 -3.02
N ALA A 54 -0.70 4.37 -3.71
CA ALA A 54 0.45 4.87 -4.49
C ALA A 54 0.06 5.66 -5.76
N GLY A 55 -1.21 5.63 -6.19
CA GLY A 55 -1.64 6.26 -7.44
C GLY A 55 -1.23 5.52 -8.72
N ARG A 56 -1.01 4.20 -8.62
CA ARG A 56 -0.59 3.35 -9.75
C ARG A 56 -1.73 2.94 -10.69
N THR A 57 -2.97 3.24 -10.30
CA THR A 57 -4.18 3.00 -11.08
C THR A 57 -4.96 4.30 -11.17
N ALA A 58 -5.47 4.66 -12.35
CA ALA A 58 -6.20 5.90 -12.57
C ALA A 58 -7.52 5.95 -11.76
N ALA A 59 -8.19 4.80 -11.64
CA ALA A 59 -9.41 4.65 -10.85
C ALA A 59 -9.22 3.51 -9.81
N PRO A 60 -8.69 3.81 -8.61
CA PRO A 60 -8.71 2.85 -7.52
C PRO A 60 -10.17 2.57 -7.10
N ARG A 61 -10.44 1.40 -6.52
CA ARG A 61 -11.78 1.12 -5.97
C ARG A 61 -12.05 2.10 -4.82
N PRO A 62 -13.24 2.73 -4.76
CA PRO A 62 -13.61 3.55 -3.61
C PRO A 62 -13.64 2.71 -2.33
N GLU A 63 -13.22 3.33 -1.23
CA GLU A 63 -13.19 2.72 0.11
C GLU A 63 -13.92 3.64 1.09
N PRO A 64 -14.60 3.12 2.12
CA PRO A 64 -15.47 3.89 3.02
C PRO A 64 -14.72 4.72 4.06
N VAL A 65 -13.53 5.22 3.74
CA VAL A 65 -12.63 5.96 4.64
C VAL A 65 -11.89 7.07 3.87
N ALA A 66 -11.34 8.04 4.60
CA ALA A 66 -10.50 9.06 3.99
C ALA A 66 -9.36 8.41 3.21
N THR A 67 -9.24 8.74 1.92
CA THR A 67 -8.25 8.12 1.03
C THR A 67 -7.35 9.18 0.44
N ARG A 68 -6.04 9.03 0.64
CA ARG A 68 -5.01 9.84 -0.01
C ARG A 68 -4.33 9.07 -1.15
N ILE A 69 -3.95 9.78 -2.20
CA ILE A 69 -3.31 9.20 -3.39
C ILE A 69 -1.99 9.93 -3.66
N GLY A 70 -0.94 9.16 -3.95
CA GLY A 70 0.38 9.67 -4.33
C GLY A 70 1.47 9.29 -3.33
N GLY A 71 2.73 9.55 -3.68
CA GLY A 71 3.87 9.27 -2.83
C GLY A 71 3.97 10.19 -1.61
N PHE A 72 4.86 9.83 -0.67
CA PHE A 72 5.20 10.66 0.49
C PHE A 72 6.49 11.46 0.32
N GLY A 73 7.29 11.19 -0.71
CA GLY A 73 8.61 11.81 -0.88
C GLY A 73 9.70 11.16 -0.01
N GLY A 74 9.76 9.82 -0.01
CA GLY A 74 10.76 9.07 0.77
C GLY A 74 10.35 8.80 2.23
N PRO A 75 11.24 8.19 3.03
CA PRO A 75 11.02 7.95 4.45
C PRO A 75 10.84 9.24 5.25
N GLU A 76 11.63 10.27 4.97
CA GLU A 76 11.55 11.57 5.68
C GLU A 76 10.22 12.29 5.38
N GLY A 77 9.75 12.19 4.14
CA GLY A 77 8.45 12.74 3.76
C GLY A 77 7.29 11.99 4.39
N LEU A 78 7.38 10.66 4.53
CA LEU A 78 6.40 9.86 5.27
C LEU A 78 6.41 10.23 6.76
N ALA A 79 7.59 10.39 7.34
CA ALA A 79 7.79 10.76 8.74
C ALA A 79 7.14 12.12 9.08
N ARG A 80 7.43 13.16 8.27
CA ARG A 80 6.77 14.47 8.40
C ARG A 80 5.26 14.39 8.27
N TRP A 81 4.75 13.54 7.37
CA TRP A 81 3.31 13.37 7.18
C TRP A 81 2.68 12.70 8.41
N ILE A 82 3.30 11.65 8.95
CA ILE A 82 2.85 10.95 10.17
C ILE A 82 2.75 11.94 11.33
N GLU A 83 3.78 12.77 11.53
CA GLU A 83 3.82 13.78 12.59
C GLU A 83 2.76 14.87 12.40
N ALA A 84 2.70 15.49 11.21
CA ALA A 84 1.77 16.57 10.92
C ALA A 84 0.30 16.17 11.04
N ASN A 85 -0.02 14.89 10.85
CA ASN A 85 -1.39 14.38 10.96
C ASN A 85 -1.68 13.75 12.32
N GLY A 86 -0.68 13.64 13.20
CA GLY A 86 -0.81 13.04 14.54
C GLY A 86 -1.19 11.56 14.48
N ILE A 87 -0.55 10.79 13.59
CA ILE A 87 -0.84 9.37 13.39
C ILE A 87 -0.41 8.55 14.61
N ASP A 88 -1.35 7.79 15.16
CA ASP A 88 -1.15 6.96 16.35
C ASP A 88 -0.50 5.60 16.02
N ALA A 89 -0.77 5.06 14.84
CA ALA A 89 -0.19 3.81 14.35
C ALA A 89 -0.25 3.73 12.81
N VAL A 90 0.68 2.97 12.24
CA VAL A 90 0.74 2.68 10.80
C VAL A 90 0.54 1.19 10.58
N ILE A 91 -0.32 0.83 9.62
CA ILE A 91 -0.47 -0.53 9.11
C ILE A 91 0.12 -0.59 7.71
N ASP A 92 1.21 -1.35 7.53
CA ASP A 92 1.75 -1.70 6.21
C ASP A 92 0.98 -2.90 5.65
N ALA A 93 -0.10 -2.62 4.93
CA ALA A 93 -0.88 -3.60 4.16
C ALA A 93 -0.56 -3.51 2.66
N THR A 94 0.66 -3.12 2.30
CA THR A 94 1.07 -2.98 0.90
C THR A 94 1.35 -4.35 0.25
N HIS A 95 1.45 -4.37 -1.08
CA HIS A 95 1.74 -5.60 -1.82
C HIS A 95 3.11 -6.19 -1.40
N PRO A 96 3.31 -7.52 -1.33
CA PRO A 96 4.59 -8.11 -0.88
C PRO A 96 5.84 -7.68 -1.67
N PHE A 97 5.64 -7.24 -2.92
CA PHE A 97 6.70 -6.70 -3.79
C PHE A 97 6.90 -5.17 -3.65
N ALA A 98 6.19 -4.50 -2.75
CA ALA A 98 6.27 -3.05 -2.53
C ALA A 98 7.39 -2.68 -1.53
N ALA A 99 8.55 -3.33 -1.63
CA ALA A 99 9.64 -3.25 -0.65
C ALA A 99 10.05 -1.80 -0.30
N ARG A 100 10.07 -0.89 -1.29
CA ARG A 100 10.45 0.50 -1.07
C ARG A 100 9.53 1.21 -0.06
N ILE A 101 8.21 1.07 -0.18
CA ILE A 101 7.30 1.76 0.75
C ILE A 101 7.30 1.07 2.12
N SER A 102 7.45 -0.26 2.19
CA SER A 102 7.64 -0.98 3.45
C SER A 102 8.91 -0.55 4.18
N ALA A 103 10.04 -0.40 3.47
CA ALA A 103 11.28 0.14 4.01
C ALA A 103 11.11 1.58 4.51
N ASN A 104 10.43 2.43 3.73
CA ASN A 104 10.14 3.80 4.14
C ASN A 104 9.29 3.84 5.41
N ALA A 105 8.27 3.00 5.52
CA ALA A 105 7.41 2.90 6.69
C ALA A 105 8.21 2.47 7.93
N ALA A 106 9.03 1.42 7.80
CA ALA A 106 9.87 0.94 8.90
C ALA A 106 10.84 2.03 9.41
N SER A 107 11.45 2.79 8.49
CA SER A 107 12.34 3.89 8.83
C SER A 107 11.59 5.06 9.49
N ALA A 108 10.50 5.53 8.87
CA ALA A 108 9.72 6.67 9.36
C ALA A 108 9.10 6.41 10.73
N CYS A 109 8.48 5.24 10.91
CA CYS A 109 7.85 4.86 12.17
C CYS A 109 8.87 4.72 13.31
N ARG A 110 10.06 4.17 13.02
CA ARG A 110 11.15 4.07 14.00
C ARG A 110 11.65 5.44 14.45
N ALA A 111 11.84 6.37 13.51
CA ALA A 111 12.34 7.72 13.81
C ALA A 111 11.41 8.52 14.74
N HIS A 112 10.09 8.29 14.65
CA HIS A 112 9.08 9.03 15.45
C HIS A 112 8.40 8.17 16.52
N SER A 113 8.92 6.95 16.79
CA SER A 113 8.34 6.01 17.75
C SER A 113 6.84 5.74 17.54
N VAL A 114 6.41 5.72 16.27
CA VAL A 114 5.04 5.37 15.88
C VAL A 114 4.95 3.85 15.72
N PRO A 115 4.02 3.17 16.40
CA PRO A 115 3.77 1.74 16.21
C PRO A 115 3.53 1.41 14.73
N LEU A 116 4.24 0.40 14.25
CA LEU A 116 4.09 -0.16 12.90
C LEU A 116 3.75 -1.64 13.00
N LEU A 117 2.69 -2.04 12.32
CA LEU A 117 2.35 -3.44 12.07
C LEU A 117 2.32 -3.69 10.57
N ALA A 118 2.89 -4.78 10.11
CA ALA A 118 2.75 -5.22 8.73
C ALA A 118 1.72 -6.35 8.59
N ILE A 119 0.96 -6.34 7.50
CA ILE A 119 0.24 -7.53 7.04
C ILE A 119 1.13 -8.26 6.03
N ARG A 120 1.58 -9.46 6.41
CA ARG A 120 2.49 -10.32 5.64
C ARG A 120 1.82 -11.66 5.39
N ARG A 121 1.03 -11.74 4.32
CA ARG A 121 0.43 -13.01 3.89
C ARG A 121 1.50 -13.98 3.40
N PRO A 122 1.35 -15.30 3.64
CA PRO A 122 2.29 -16.30 3.14
C PRO A 122 2.37 -16.31 1.61
N CYS A 123 3.56 -16.65 1.11
CA CYS A 123 3.75 -17.02 -0.28
C CYS A 123 2.96 -18.29 -0.63
N TRP A 124 2.66 -18.49 -1.91
CA TRP A 124 2.15 -19.79 -2.36
C TRP A 124 3.24 -20.84 -2.20
N ALA A 125 2.84 -22.02 -1.75
CA ALA A 125 3.69 -23.20 -1.69
C ALA A 125 3.47 -24.05 -2.96
N ARG A 126 4.57 -24.57 -3.51
CA ARG A 126 4.55 -25.50 -4.65
C ARG A 126 3.71 -26.73 -4.29
N GLN A 127 2.82 -27.14 -5.19
CA GLN A 127 1.99 -28.33 -5.09
C GLN A 127 2.48 -29.43 -6.04
N PRO A 128 2.12 -30.70 -5.81
CA PRO A 128 2.38 -31.76 -6.79
C PRO A 128 1.84 -31.40 -8.19
N GLY A 129 2.68 -31.58 -9.21
CA GLY A 129 2.39 -31.21 -10.60
C GLY A 129 2.73 -29.77 -10.97
N ASP A 130 3.14 -28.92 -10.03
CA ASP A 130 3.66 -27.59 -10.34
C ASP A 130 5.07 -27.66 -10.94
N ASP A 131 5.22 -27.16 -12.17
CA ASP A 131 6.52 -26.94 -12.81
C ASP A 131 6.97 -25.48 -12.65
N TRP A 132 7.48 -25.13 -11.47
CA TRP A 132 7.97 -23.78 -11.20
C TRP A 132 9.48 -23.63 -11.45
N ILE A 133 9.83 -22.55 -12.14
CA ILE A 133 11.18 -22.01 -12.27
C ILE A 133 11.27 -20.78 -11.36
N GLU A 134 11.96 -20.90 -10.24
CA GLU A 134 12.02 -19.85 -9.22
C GLU A 134 13.16 -18.88 -9.50
N VAL A 135 12.87 -17.57 -9.45
CA VAL A 135 13.85 -16.51 -9.70
C VAL A 135 13.76 -15.41 -8.65
N GLY A 136 14.90 -14.76 -8.35
CA GLY A 136 14.96 -13.71 -7.32
C GLY A 136 14.52 -12.31 -7.78
N SER A 137 14.31 -12.10 -9.08
CA SER A 137 13.90 -10.79 -9.61
C SER A 137 13.19 -10.92 -10.96
N VAL A 138 12.46 -9.87 -11.36
CA VAL A 138 11.82 -9.83 -12.68
C VAL A 138 12.86 -9.84 -13.81
N ALA A 139 14.00 -9.19 -13.64
CA ALA A 139 15.08 -9.22 -14.63
C ALA A 139 15.59 -10.66 -14.89
N ALA A 140 15.64 -11.49 -13.84
CA ALA A 140 16.04 -12.88 -13.95
C ALA A 140 14.99 -13.78 -14.65
N CYS A 141 13.77 -13.29 -14.89
CA CYS A 141 12.79 -14.02 -15.70
C CYS A 141 13.23 -14.14 -17.16
N VAL A 142 13.86 -13.09 -17.71
CA VAL A 142 14.21 -12.99 -19.13
C VAL A 142 15.08 -14.17 -19.60
N PRO A 143 16.23 -14.48 -18.95
CA PRO A 143 17.01 -15.65 -19.35
C PRO A 143 16.26 -16.97 -19.16
N ALA A 144 15.35 -17.06 -18.18
CA ALA A 144 14.54 -18.26 -17.94
C ALA A 144 13.52 -18.54 -19.06
N LEU A 145 13.20 -17.56 -19.90
CA LEU A 145 12.32 -17.77 -21.07
C LEU A 145 12.99 -18.64 -22.15
N GLY A 146 14.33 -18.64 -22.23
CA GLY A 146 15.10 -19.35 -23.24
C GLY A 146 15.02 -18.72 -24.64
N PRO A 147 15.78 -19.27 -25.61
CA PRO A 147 15.93 -18.67 -26.94
C PRO A 147 14.78 -18.96 -27.92
N ALA A 148 14.03 -20.05 -27.70
CA ALA A 148 12.93 -20.44 -28.57
C ALA A 148 11.72 -19.51 -28.37
N SER A 149 11.08 -19.11 -29.47
CA SER A 149 9.85 -18.32 -29.43
C SER A 149 8.77 -19.05 -28.63
N LYS A 150 8.05 -18.32 -27.78
CA LYS A 150 7.00 -18.80 -26.87
C LYS A 150 5.88 -17.77 -26.77
N ASN A 151 4.68 -18.22 -26.46
CA ASN A 151 3.57 -17.40 -26.00
C ASN A 151 3.65 -17.28 -24.47
N VAL A 152 4.10 -16.12 -23.98
CA VAL A 152 4.40 -15.88 -22.58
C VAL A 152 3.30 -15.04 -21.94
N PHE A 153 2.67 -15.56 -20.89
CA PHE A 153 1.67 -14.82 -20.12
C PHE A 153 2.32 -14.04 -18.98
N LEU A 154 2.34 -12.71 -19.05
CA LEU A 154 2.89 -11.83 -18.03
C LEU A 154 1.80 -11.33 -17.08
N THR A 155 1.94 -11.63 -15.79
CA THR A 155 1.03 -11.20 -14.72
C THR A 155 1.74 -10.43 -13.60
N ILE A 156 2.88 -9.80 -13.93
CA ILE A 156 3.78 -9.10 -13.00
C ILE A 156 3.43 -7.62 -12.76
N GLY A 157 2.45 -7.09 -13.50
CA GLY A 157 2.05 -5.68 -13.48
C GLY A 157 2.87 -4.79 -14.41
N ARG A 158 2.33 -3.60 -14.72
CA ARG A 158 2.86 -2.71 -15.77
C ARG A 158 4.29 -2.20 -15.55
N GLN A 159 4.64 -1.90 -14.30
CA GLN A 159 5.87 -1.16 -13.95
C GLN A 159 7.18 -1.92 -14.27
N GLU A 160 7.12 -3.24 -14.43
CA GLU A 160 8.31 -4.07 -14.60
C GLU A 160 8.33 -4.80 -15.94
N LEU A 161 7.43 -4.43 -16.86
CA LEU A 161 7.34 -5.06 -18.18
C LEU A 161 8.58 -4.76 -19.04
N SER A 162 9.22 -3.60 -18.88
CA SER A 162 10.33 -3.17 -19.74
C SER A 162 11.50 -4.15 -19.78
N ALA A 163 11.70 -4.95 -18.72
CA ALA A 163 12.71 -6.02 -18.69
C ALA A 163 12.52 -7.03 -19.84
N PHE A 164 11.28 -7.31 -20.23
CA PHE A 164 10.95 -8.29 -21.28
C PHE A 164 11.23 -7.78 -22.70
N ALA A 165 11.51 -6.47 -22.87
CA ALA A 165 11.97 -5.94 -24.14
C ALA A 165 13.33 -6.55 -24.58
N ALA A 166 14.11 -7.09 -23.64
CA ALA A 166 15.35 -7.79 -23.92
C ALA A 166 15.15 -9.19 -24.55
N ALA A 167 13.92 -9.68 -24.67
CA ALA A 167 13.60 -10.95 -25.33
C ALA A 167 12.45 -10.79 -26.35
N PRO A 168 12.64 -9.96 -27.41
CA PRO A 168 11.58 -9.59 -28.36
C PRO A 168 11.12 -10.76 -29.25
N GLN A 169 11.81 -11.89 -29.22
CA GLN A 169 11.44 -13.10 -29.96
C GLN A 169 10.15 -13.76 -29.44
N HIS A 170 9.72 -13.48 -28.21
CA HIS A 170 8.48 -14.08 -27.67
C HIS A 170 7.24 -13.27 -28.08
N ALA A 171 6.07 -13.90 -28.00
CA ALA A 171 4.78 -13.20 -28.04
C ALA A 171 4.29 -13.06 -26.60
N TYR A 172 3.91 -11.85 -26.19
CA TYR A 172 3.52 -11.58 -24.81
C TYR A 172 2.03 -11.32 -24.70
N LEU A 173 1.33 -12.15 -23.91
CA LEU A 173 0.02 -11.79 -23.37
C LEU A 173 0.27 -11.06 -22.05
N VAL A 174 -0.18 -9.83 -21.91
CA VAL A 174 0.10 -9.01 -20.72
C VAL A 174 -1.20 -8.64 -20.03
N ARG A 175 -1.36 -9.08 -18.77
CA ARG A 175 -2.51 -8.69 -17.96
C ARG A 175 -2.18 -7.56 -17.01
N THR A 176 -2.82 -6.41 -17.20
CA THR A 176 -2.68 -5.21 -16.37
C THR A 176 -4.03 -4.53 -16.13
N ILE A 177 -4.09 -3.65 -15.13
CA ILE A 177 -5.26 -2.80 -14.89
C ILE A 177 -5.19 -1.58 -15.83
N GLU A 178 -4.03 -0.92 -15.82
CA GLU A 178 -3.73 0.20 -16.69
C GLU A 178 -3.24 -0.28 -18.06
N PRO A 179 -3.39 0.54 -19.12
CA PRO A 179 -2.90 0.20 -20.44
C PRO A 179 -1.42 -0.20 -20.44
N VAL A 180 -0.96 -1.08 -21.32
CA VAL A 180 0.48 -1.38 -21.42
C VAL A 180 1.20 -0.17 -22.01
N GLY A 181 0.71 0.36 -23.14
CA GLY A 181 1.36 1.45 -23.89
C GLY A 181 2.83 1.12 -24.18
N ASP A 182 3.72 2.09 -24.01
CA ASP A 182 5.16 1.92 -24.29
C ASP A 182 5.92 1.16 -23.19
N ALA A 183 5.22 0.58 -22.20
CA ALA A 183 5.87 -0.15 -21.10
C ALA A 183 6.56 -1.46 -21.56
N LEU A 184 6.17 -1.99 -22.73
CA LEU A 184 6.77 -3.18 -23.34
C LEU A 184 6.94 -2.98 -24.86
N PRO A 185 8.06 -2.38 -25.31
CA PRO A 185 8.30 -2.14 -26.72
C PRO A 185 8.80 -3.42 -27.43
N VAL A 186 7.87 -4.31 -27.79
CA VAL A 186 8.16 -5.57 -28.51
C VAL A 186 7.20 -5.77 -29.70
N PRO A 187 7.59 -6.54 -30.73
CA PRO A 187 6.78 -6.69 -31.94
C PRO A 187 5.43 -7.39 -31.72
N ARG A 188 5.33 -8.26 -30.71
CA ARG A 188 4.14 -9.09 -30.44
C ARG A 188 3.70 -8.97 -28.99
N VAL A 189 2.74 -8.08 -28.75
CA VAL A 189 2.12 -7.88 -27.43
C VAL A 189 0.60 -7.83 -27.58
N THR A 190 -0.07 -8.66 -26.79
CA THR A 190 -1.53 -8.65 -26.63
C THR A 190 -1.84 -8.16 -25.23
N GLU A 191 -2.61 -7.09 -25.12
CA GLU A 191 -3.01 -6.52 -23.84
C GLU A 191 -4.34 -7.12 -23.35
N LEU A 192 -4.36 -7.59 -22.10
CA LEU A 192 -5.55 -8.01 -21.39
C LEU A 192 -5.81 -7.07 -20.21
N ARG A 193 -6.75 -6.14 -20.38
CA ARG A 193 -7.15 -5.22 -19.31
C ARG A 193 -8.11 -5.89 -18.36
N ALA A 194 -7.64 -6.29 -17.19
CA ALA A 194 -8.46 -6.98 -16.22
C ALA A 194 -8.04 -6.71 -14.77
N ARG A 195 -9.03 -6.74 -13.88
CA ARG A 195 -8.83 -6.65 -12.42
C ARG A 195 -9.53 -7.85 -11.78
N GLY A 196 -8.83 -8.53 -10.88
CA GLY A 196 -9.36 -9.69 -10.18
C GLY A 196 -10.50 -9.37 -9.19
N PRO A 197 -11.04 -10.40 -8.51
CA PRO A 197 -10.53 -11.78 -8.50
C PRO A 197 -10.74 -12.50 -9.84
N PHE A 198 -9.89 -13.51 -10.11
CA PHE A 198 -9.99 -14.35 -11.30
C PHE A 198 -10.48 -15.75 -10.89
N THR A 199 -11.22 -16.43 -11.77
CA THR A 199 -11.67 -17.81 -11.52
C THR A 199 -10.72 -18.80 -12.19
N LEU A 200 -10.70 -20.04 -11.71
CA LEU A 200 -9.87 -21.09 -12.32
C LEU A 200 -10.31 -21.44 -13.73
N GLU A 201 -11.63 -21.51 -13.96
CA GLU A 201 -12.21 -21.86 -15.25
C GLU A 201 -11.84 -20.81 -16.31
N ASP A 202 -11.91 -19.53 -15.95
CA ASP A 202 -11.50 -18.44 -16.83
C ASP A 202 -9.99 -18.48 -17.14
N GLU A 203 -9.14 -18.78 -16.15
CA GLU A 203 -7.69 -18.88 -16.38
C GLU A 203 -7.34 -20.06 -17.29
N ILE A 204 -7.97 -21.23 -17.10
CA ILE A 204 -7.78 -22.40 -17.98
C ILE A 204 -8.18 -22.05 -19.41
N ARG A 205 -9.35 -21.43 -19.57
CA ARG A 205 -9.87 -21.02 -20.86
C ARG A 205 -8.92 -20.04 -21.54
N LEU A 206 -8.52 -18.98 -20.83
CA LEU A 206 -7.61 -17.96 -21.34
C LEU A 206 -6.27 -18.56 -21.79
N MET A 207 -5.64 -19.38 -20.94
CA MET A 207 -4.34 -19.98 -21.25
C MET A 207 -4.42 -20.92 -22.46
N ARG A 208 -5.51 -21.68 -22.59
CA ARG A 208 -5.72 -22.59 -23.72
C ARG A 208 -6.00 -21.83 -25.02
N GLU A 209 -6.91 -20.87 -25.00
CA GLU A 209 -7.28 -20.08 -26.19
C GLU A 209 -6.10 -19.24 -26.71
N ALA A 210 -5.29 -18.70 -25.80
CA ALA A 210 -4.09 -17.95 -26.17
C ALA A 210 -2.85 -18.84 -26.46
N GLY A 211 -2.97 -20.17 -26.31
CA GLY A 211 -1.87 -21.11 -26.53
C GLY A 211 -0.64 -20.80 -25.69
N ILE A 212 -0.82 -20.50 -24.40
CA ILE A 212 0.26 -20.09 -23.50
C ILE A 212 1.24 -21.23 -23.26
N ASP A 213 2.52 -20.98 -23.55
CA ASP A 213 3.62 -21.92 -23.34
C ASP A 213 4.27 -21.74 -21.97
N LEU A 214 4.17 -20.54 -21.37
CA LEU A 214 4.83 -20.20 -20.11
C LEU A 214 4.11 -19.06 -19.38
N LEU A 215 3.89 -19.21 -18.08
CA LEU A 215 3.38 -18.14 -17.20
C LEU A 215 4.55 -17.47 -16.47
N VAL A 216 4.57 -16.13 -16.43
CA VAL A 216 5.43 -15.36 -15.53
C VAL A 216 4.58 -14.63 -14.50
N THR A 217 4.90 -14.83 -13.24
CA THR A 217 4.19 -14.23 -12.11
C THR A 217 5.10 -13.94 -10.93
N LYS A 218 4.63 -13.08 -10.05
CA LYS A 218 5.18 -12.88 -8.71
C LYS A 218 4.56 -13.87 -7.74
N ASN A 219 5.35 -14.41 -6.81
CA ASN A 219 4.85 -15.17 -5.67
C ASN A 219 4.23 -14.22 -4.64
N SER A 220 3.13 -13.60 -5.03
CA SER A 220 2.47 -12.58 -4.21
C SER A 220 1.67 -13.19 -3.07
N GLY A 221 1.43 -14.51 -3.04
CA GLY A 221 0.48 -15.13 -2.13
C GLY A 221 -0.97 -14.70 -2.35
N GLY A 222 -1.86 -15.11 -1.44
CA GLY A 222 -3.28 -14.74 -1.44
C GLY A 222 -4.13 -15.49 -2.47
N ALA A 223 -5.42 -15.66 -2.15
CA ALA A 223 -6.34 -16.48 -2.96
C ALA A 223 -6.77 -15.79 -4.27
N ALA A 224 -6.95 -14.46 -4.26
CA ALA A 224 -7.58 -13.72 -5.37
C ALA A 224 -6.86 -13.82 -6.73
N THR A 225 -5.56 -14.18 -6.72
CA THR A 225 -4.77 -14.33 -7.95
C THR A 225 -4.14 -15.71 -8.10
N TYR A 226 -4.35 -16.63 -7.14
CA TYR A 226 -3.83 -17.99 -7.21
C TYR A 226 -4.35 -18.82 -8.40
N PRO A 227 -5.60 -18.63 -8.91
CA PRO A 227 -6.15 -19.50 -9.96
C PRO A 227 -5.30 -19.66 -11.23
N LYS A 228 -4.45 -18.67 -11.57
CA LYS A 228 -3.52 -18.78 -12.69
C LYS A 228 -2.43 -19.84 -12.50
N ILE A 229 -1.98 -20.04 -11.25
CA ILE A 229 -1.01 -21.09 -10.88
C ILE A 229 -1.67 -22.46 -11.02
N GLU A 230 -2.89 -22.59 -10.51
CA GLU A 230 -3.64 -23.84 -10.61
C GLU A 230 -4.02 -24.16 -12.06
N ALA A 231 -4.38 -23.16 -12.87
CA ALA A 231 -4.62 -23.34 -14.31
C ALA A 231 -3.35 -23.82 -15.03
N ALA A 232 -2.20 -23.19 -14.75
CA ALA A 232 -0.92 -23.60 -15.32
C ALA A 232 -0.60 -25.06 -14.99
N ARG A 233 -0.78 -25.47 -13.72
CA ARG A 233 -0.64 -26.86 -13.28
C ARG A 233 -1.53 -27.83 -14.06
N ARG A 234 -2.83 -27.51 -14.20
CA ARG A 234 -3.79 -28.37 -14.91
C ARG A 234 -3.51 -28.49 -16.41
N LEU A 235 -2.86 -27.49 -16.99
CA LEU A 235 -2.49 -27.45 -18.40
C LEU A 235 -1.06 -27.93 -18.67
N GLY A 236 -0.27 -28.23 -17.64
CA GLY A 236 1.14 -28.56 -17.79
C GLY A 236 2.00 -27.39 -18.28
N VAL A 237 1.58 -26.15 -18.02
CA VAL A 237 2.29 -24.93 -18.41
C VAL A 237 3.33 -24.59 -17.33
N PRO A 238 4.63 -24.50 -17.66
CA PRO A 238 5.65 -24.05 -16.73
C PRO A 238 5.41 -22.63 -16.21
N VAL A 239 5.80 -22.38 -14.96
CA VAL A 239 5.63 -21.09 -14.29
C VAL A 239 6.98 -20.53 -13.87
N VAL A 240 7.42 -19.43 -14.48
CA VAL A 240 8.51 -18.62 -13.93
C VAL A 240 7.94 -17.78 -12.80
N ILE A 241 8.35 -18.09 -11.57
CA ILE A 241 7.82 -17.46 -10.36
C ILE A 241 8.91 -16.60 -9.70
N VAL A 242 8.65 -15.30 -9.62
CA VAL A 242 9.53 -14.35 -8.94
C VAL A 242 9.28 -14.44 -7.45
N GLN A 243 10.31 -14.69 -6.65
CA GLN A 243 10.21 -14.68 -5.19
C GLN A 243 10.14 -13.23 -4.66
N PRO A 244 9.42 -12.99 -3.55
CA PRO A 244 9.35 -11.66 -2.97
C PRO A 244 10.74 -11.17 -2.52
N PRO A 245 10.96 -9.85 -2.54
CA PRO A 245 12.18 -9.27 -1.98
C PRO A 245 12.22 -9.47 -0.46
N VAL A 246 13.42 -9.36 0.12
CA VAL A 246 13.57 -9.24 1.58
C VAL A 246 12.94 -7.93 2.03
N LEU A 247 12.08 -8.01 3.04
CA LEU A 247 11.42 -6.86 3.66
C LEU A 247 12.02 -6.56 5.04
N PRO A 248 11.88 -5.33 5.56
CA PRO A 248 12.31 -5.03 6.92
C PRO A 248 11.55 -5.88 7.95
N GLU A 249 12.29 -6.40 8.93
CA GLU A 249 11.73 -7.07 10.10
C GLU A 249 10.97 -6.06 10.98
N VAL A 250 9.66 -6.25 11.06
CA VAL A 250 8.71 -5.48 11.88
C VAL A 250 7.65 -6.42 12.43
N PRO A 251 6.96 -6.09 13.54
CA PRO A 251 5.81 -6.87 13.98
C PRO A 251 4.83 -7.11 12.82
N SER A 252 4.38 -8.35 12.66
CA SER A 252 3.52 -8.71 11.53
C SER A 252 2.48 -9.76 11.85
N VAL A 253 1.39 -9.73 11.09
CA VAL A 253 0.28 -10.69 11.09
C VAL A 253 0.02 -11.16 9.66
N SER A 254 -0.70 -12.26 9.48
CA SER A 254 -1.00 -12.83 8.16
C SER A 254 -2.08 -12.09 7.38
N ASP A 255 -2.99 -11.40 8.07
CA ASP A 255 -4.24 -10.92 7.50
C ASP A 255 -4.83 -9.70 8.24
N ALA A 256 -5.99 -9.26 7.77
CA ALA A 256 -6.72 -8.12 8.29
C ALA A 256 -7.34 -8.37 9.68
N GLU A 257 -7.61 -9.63 10.05
CA GLU A 257 -8.20 -9.95 11.36
C GLU A 257 -7.16 -9.77 12.46
N GLY A 258 -5.98 -10.38 12.30
CA GLY A 258 -4.87 -10.18 13.24
C GLY A 258 -4.47 -8.70 13.37
N ALA A 259 -4.58 -7.91 12.30
CA ALA A 259 -4.29 -6.48 12.36
C ALA A 259 -5.34 -5.70 13.17
N ALA A 260 -6.61 -6.05 13.05
CA ALA A 260 -7.68 -5.46 13.84
C ALA A 260 -7.55 -5.82 15.33
N GLU A 261 -7.19 -7.07 15.64
CA GLU A 261 -6.91 -7.51 17.02
C GLU A 261 -5.72 -6.77 17.63
N TRP A 262 -4.64 -6.62 16.87
CA TRP A 262 -3.46 -5.87 17.32
C TRP A 262 -3.78 -4.40 17.61
N LEU A 263 -4.60 -3.76 16.77
CA LEU A 263 -5.08 -2.39 16.99
C LEU A 263 -5.94 -2.29 18.25
N ALA A 264 -6.84 -3.25 18.48
CA ALA A 264 -7.67 -3.30 19.69
C ALA A 264 -6.83 -3.49 20.96
N ALA A 265 -5.80 -4.33 20.92
CA ALA A 265 -4.86 -4.50 22.03
C ALA A 265 -4.05 -3.21 22.30
N HIS A 266 -3.62 -2.51 21.26
CA HIS A 266 -2.93 -1.22 21.37
C HIS A 266 -3.80 -0.12 21.99
N LEU A 267 -5.10 -0.12 21.67
CA LEU A 267 -6.09 0.76 22.30
C LEU A 267 -6.19 0.49 23.82
N ALA A 268 -6.29 -0.78 24.21
CA ALA A 268 -6.43 -1.18 25.60
C ALA A 268 -5.16 -0.89 26.43
N GLY A 269 -3.97 -1.08 25.84
CA GLY A 269 -2.69 -0.83 26.51
C GLY A 269 -2.43 0.64 26.81
N ARG A 270 -2.84 1.57 25.92
CA ARG A 270 -2.67 3.02 26.12
C ARG A 270 -3.78 3.68 26.95
N ALA A 271 -4.96 3.06 27.05
CA ALA A 271 -6.01 3.51 27.97
C ALA A 271 -5.68 3.24 29.46
N ARG A 272 -4.65 2.43 29.72
CA ARG A 272 -4.29 1.89 31.03
C ARG A 272 -3.18 2.64 31.76
N VAL A 273 -2.95 3.92 31.47
CA VAL A 273 -2.11 4.77 32.34
C VAL A 273 -3.03 5.44 33.37
N PRO A 274 -3.15 4.96 34.62
CA PRO A 274 -3.67 5.81 35.68
C PRO A 274 -2.60 6.86 35.95
N SER A 275 -2.95 8.15 35.86
CA SER A 275 -2.13 9.20 36.46
C SER A 275 -1.82 8.82 37.91
N PRO A 276 -0.58 9.00 38.41
CA PRO A 276 -0.36 8.90 39.84
C PRO A 276 -1.23 9.96 40.50
N LEU A 277 -2.18 9.51 41.32
CA LEU A 277 -2.98 10.36 42.18
C LEU A 277 -2.01 11.13 43.08
N TRP A 278 -1.87 12.43 42.80
CA TRP A 278 -1.37 13.38 43.76
C TRP A 278 -2.52 13.71 44.71
N GLY A 279 -2.39 13.27 45.96
CA GLY A 279 -3.21 13.69 47.08
C GLY A 279 -2.62 13.09 48.35
N GLY A 280 -2.21 13.84 49.36
CA GLY A 280 -2.05 15.26 49.51
C GLY A 280 -1.39 15.46 50.87
N VAL A 281 -0.35 16.28 50.95
CA VAL A 281 0.15 16.80 52.23
C VAL A 281 0.37 18.29 52.02
N ARG A 282 -0.45 19.08 52.71
CA ARG A 282 -0.21 20.50 52.97
C ARG A 282 0.82 20.57 54.10
N ASP A 283 1.89 21.33 53.91
CA ASP A 283 2.10 22.58 54.64
C ASP A 283 3.47 23.21 54.29
N GLY A 284 3.49 24.54 54.19
CA GLY A 284 4.68 25.33 54.50
C GLY A 284 5.44 26.01 53.36
N GLY A 285 4.96 27.20 52.96
CA GLY A 285 5.75 28.44 52.94
C GLY A 285 6.89 28.63 51.92
N GLY A 286 6.79 29.71 51.13
CA GLY A 286 7.92 30.62 50.91
C GLY A 286 8.39 30.88 49.47
N ALA A 287 8.22 32.14 49.07
CA ALA A 287 9.07 32.93 48.17
C ALA A 287 8.98 32.77 46.63
N GLU A 288 8.40 33.82 46.05
CA GLU A 288 8.65 34.53 44.79
C GLU A 288 9.78 34.06 43.85
N GLY A 289 9.44 34.06 42.54
CA GLY A 289 10.39 33.92 41.44
C GLY A 289 9.70 33.80 40.09
N THR A 290 9.26 34.94 39.53
CA THR A 290 8.69 35.09 38.19
C THR A 290 9.77 34.94 37.11
N VAL A 291 9.61 33.97 36.20
CA VAL A 291 10.29 33.98 34.88
C VAL A 291 9.26 33.61 33.81
N THR A 292 8.83 34.63 33.07
CA THR A 292 8.07 34.54 31.83
C THR A 292 9.01 34.17 30.69
N LEU A 293 8.77 33.04 30.03
CA LEU A 293 9.33 32.74 28.70
C LEU A 293 8.17 32.63 27.71
N ASP A 294 8.12 33.61 26.83
CA ASP A 294 7.22 33.72 25.68
C ASP A 294 7.77 32.90 24.51
N PRO A 295 7.09 31.87 24.00
CA PRO A 295 7.49 31.23 22.76
C PRO A 295 6.88 31.98 21.57
N ALA A 296 7.73 32.73 20.87
CA ALA A 296 7.41 33.35 19.60
C ALA A 296 6.79 32.35 18.59
N ARG A 297 5.76 32.82 17.88
CA ARG A 297 5.08 32.12 16.77
C ARG A 297 6.09 31.66 15.70
N PRO A 298 5.97 30.44 15.15
CA PRO A 298 6.73 30.06 13.95
C PRO A 298 6.24 30.86 12.72
N PRO A 299 7.13 31.20 11.77
CA PRO A 299 6.75 31.91 10.54
C PRO A 299 5.90 31.02 9.61
N PRO A 300 5.06 31.61 8.75
CA PRO A 300 4.24 30.86 7.82
C PRO A 300 5.09 30.15 6.74
N PRO A 301 4.64 29.01 6.21
CA PRO A 301 5.35 28.28 5.16
C PRO A 301 5.40 29.07 3.85
N THR A 302 6.58 29.10 3.23
CA THR A 302 6.84 29.68 1.92
C THR A 302 6.02 28.96 0.83
N PRO A 303 5.35 29.68 -0.10
CA PRO A 303 4.61 29.04 -1.18
C PRO A 303 5.56 28.30 -2.15
N PRO A 304 5.09 27.23 -2.82
CA PRO A 304 5.90 26.48 -3.77
C PRO A 304 6.27 27.36 -4.98
N HIS A 305 7.55 27.33 -5.35
CA HIS A 305 8.04 27.95 -6.58
C HIS A 305 7.30 27.38 -7.79
N LYS A 306 6.65 28.28 -8.54
CA LYS A 306 6.16 28.01 -9.90
C LYS A 306 7.34 27.94 -10.85
N GLY A 307 7.40 26.83 -11.60
CA GLY A 307 7.84 26.69 -12.99
C GLY A 307 9.05 27.48 -13.46
N GLU A 308 10.12 26.76 -13.81
CA GLU A 308 10.89 27.08 -15.00
C GLU A 308 10.37 26.21 -16.16
N GLU A 309 9.38 26.74 -16.87
CA GLU A 309 9.24 26.52 -18.29
C GLU A 309 10.04 27.62 -19.01
N SER A 310 11.04 27.24 -19.80
CA SER A 310 11.33 27.92 -21.06
C SER A 310 11.94 26.87 -21.98
N ALA A 311 11.19 26.41 -22.99
CA ALA A 311 10.92 27.05 -24.28
C ALA A 311 11.85 26.49 -25.36
N SER A 312 11.26 25.55 -26.10
CA SER A 312 11.40 25.31 -27.54
C SER A 312 12.27 26.29 -28.33
N SER A 313 13.19 25.72 -29.12
CA SER A 313 13.54 26.25 -30.43
C SER A 313 13.64 25.10 -31.43
N VAL A 314 12.49 24.77 -32.04
CA VAL A 314 12.42 23.96 -33.26
C VAL A 314 12.49 24.92 -34.44
N ASN A 315 13.59 24.86 -35.20
CA ASN A 315 13.68 25.45 -36.54
C ASN A 315 13.16 24.41 -37.55
N VAL A 316 11.96 24.64 -38.09
CA VAL A 316 11.49 24.00 -39.32
C VAL A 316 11.43 25.08 -40.39
N THR A 317 12.38 25.04 -41.32
CA THR A 317 12.30 25.77 -42.58
C THR A 317 11.31 25.08 -43.50
N ALA A 318 10.25 25.79 -43.86
CA ALA A 318 9.36 25.44 -44.97
C ALA A 318 10.01 25.85 -46.30
N SER A 319 9.96 24.96 -47.30
CA SER A 319 9.99 25.34 -48.72
C SER A 319 8.95 24.50 -49.47
N ALA A 320 7.95 25.18 -50.03
CA ALA A 320 7.12 24.72 -51.13
C ALA A 320 8.01 24.60 -52.41
N ALA A 321 7.67 23.92 -53.51
CA ALA A 321 6.40 23.50 -54.12
C ALA A 321 6.65 22.34 -55.13
N PRO A 322 5.61 21.74 -55.74
CA PRO A 322 5.70 20.52 -56.55
C PRO A 322 5.81 20.79 -58.06
N GLY A 323 6.31 19.82 -58.83
CA GLY A 323 6.20 19.77 -60.28
C GLY A 323 6.06 18.32 -60.76
N PRO A 324 5.10 17.99 -61.64
CA PRO A 324 4.96 16.65 -62.19
C PRO A 324 5.72 16.53 -63.51
N SER A 325 6.43 15.42 -63.73
CA SER A 325 6.80 15.01 -65.09
C SER A 325 6.40 13.56 -65.33
N ARG A 326 5.47 13.38 -66.28
CA ARG A 326 5.29 12.13 -67.03
C ARG A 326 6.50 11.93 -67.95
N ARG A 327 7.06 10.72 -67.98
CA ARG A 327 7.20 9.84 -69.16
C ARG A 327 7.73 8.50 -68.71
#